data_AF-A0A158P643-F1
#
_entry.id   AF-A0A158P643-F1
#
_cell.length_a   1.000
_cell.length_b   1.000
_cell.length_c   1.000
_cell.angle_alpha   90.00
_cell.angle_beta   90.00
_cell.angle_gamma   90.00
#
_symmetry.space_group_name_H-M   'P 1'
#
loop_
_entity.id
_entity.type
_entity.pdbx_description
1 polymer ?
#
loop_
_entity_poly.entity_id
_entity_poly.type
_entity_poly.pdbx_seq_one_letter_code
_entity_poly.pdbx_strand_id
1 'polypeptide(L)'
;MTPEVSEECSFSTNGIHLFGNISTSSHAVQLHLHNTMMVTMLNNIISYNYAVYHDTVKIHDMSVNLTRNLFFANTGLHTVDSHGYSRITSEVQTFLYNNFEENIALGHGHQYLEQYGFLPEKEHDEFLRRPRRQVGFYLYEIVKIVAGSSQQHFRGNVFNDKKNSYELTTSKRTQFRYDIGSIDARLNYWGYPGVESVAAGKIRDFSDYPYLIKVDYQPVLESNSSLLEGDCPAGWFQAGLEEFKSCFLYVGAAATYTDATLYCEAMDSFVPYLRTDDIRQKQIAQRIDQFSQQYITDPERFDSFGLRSDAVVWISSVSIPSTQCAWLSARTGRIGTQNCNNLMPFVCEKGTQPYFEPVLWRAGIVVAVVIISLLLVILFLLALCWCVKSRRRTEDNIERKNIIRASLKLQRWVTYSVGSNFKL
;
A
#
# COMPACT_ATOMS: atom_id res chain seq x y z
N MET A 1 40.82 -5.48 -0.21
CA MET A 1 39.63 -6.19 0.31
C MET A 1 38.51 -5.92 -0.66
N THR A 2 37.90 -6.98 -1.19
CA THR A 2 36.82 -6.88 -2.16
C THR A 2 35.52 -6.59 -1.41
N PRO A 3 34.78 -5.52 -1.74
CA PRO A 3 33.41 -5.37 -1.26
C PRO A 3 32.56 -6.51 -1.81
N GLU A 4 31.67 -7.04 -0.99
CA GLU A 4 30.74 -8.09 -1.40
C GLU A 4 29.41 -7.46 -1.80
N VAL A 5 28.92 -7.83 -2.99
CA VAL A 5 27.85 -7.13 -3.68
C VAL A 5 26.76 -8.14 -4.04
N SER A 6 25.56 -7.94 -3.50
CA SER A 6 24.36 -8.73 -3.79
C SER A 6 23.37 -7.84 -4.54
N GLU A 7 23.19 -8.12 -5.83
CA GLU A 7 22.32 -7.34 -6.71
C GLU A 7 21.29 -8.26 -7.33
N GLU A 8 20.06 -7.73 -7.50
CA GLU A 8 19.00 -8.40 -8.26
C GLU A 8 18.66 -9.82 -7.74
N CYS A 9 18.86 -10.07 -6.44
CA CYS A 9 18.56 -11.35 -5.82
C CYS A 9 17.14 -11.38 -5.21
N SER A 10 16.54 -12.57 -5.21
CA SER A 10 15.25 -12.86 -4.58
C SER A 10 15.44 -13.77 -3.38
N PHE A 11 15.12 -13.26 -2.19
CA PHE A 11 15.17 -13.99 -0.92
C PHE A 11 13.76 -14.14 -0.37
N SER A 12 13.08 -15.21 -0.74
CA SER A 12 11.67 -15.37 -0.38
C SER A 12 11.30 -16.73 0.16
N THR A 13 10.17 -16.76 0.87
CA THR A 13 9.56 -17.99 1.39
C THR A 13 10.50 -18.81 2.29
N ASN A 14 11.46 -18.14 2.94
CA ASN A 14 12.37 -18.79 3.87
C ASN A 14 11.69 -18.95 5.23
N GLY A 15 11.52 -20.21 5.64
CA GLY A 15 10.84 -20.57 6.88
C GLY A 15 9.37 -20.90 6.67
N ILE A 16 8.91 -21.96 7.32
CA ILE A 16 7.51 -22.40 7.32
C ILE A 16 6.96 -22.19 8.73
N HIS A 17 5.76 -21.61 8.80
CA HIS A 17 4.97 -21.56 10.03
C HIS A 17 4.50 -22.98 10.39
N LEU A 18 5.08 -23.57 11.43
CA LEU A 18 4.59 -24.81 12.05
C LEU A 18 3.55 -24.48 13.13
N PHE A 19 2.98 -25.49 13.79
CA PHE A 19 1.96 -25.26 14.82
C PHE A 19 2.45 -24.30 15.93
N GLY A 20 1.69 -23.23 16.19
CA GLY A 20 2.06 -22.17 17.13
C GLY A 20 3.10 -21.19 16.55
N ASN A 21 4.00 -20.66 17.39
CA ASN A 21 5.01 -19.67 17.01
C ASN A 21 6.33 -20.29 16.49
N ILE A 22 6.29 -21.52 15.96
CA ILE A 22 7.50 -22.27 15.58
C ILE A 22 7.78 -22.03 14.09
N SER A 23 8.94 -21.48 13.76
CA SER A 23 9.46 -21.40 12.38
C SER A 23 10.50 -22.49 12.11
N THR A 24 10.60 -22.95 10.86
CA THR A 24 11.70 -23.85 10.43
C THR A 24 13.00 -23.13 10.10
N SER A 25 12.98 -21.81 9.93
CA SER A 25 14.17 -20.99 9.66
C SER A 25 14.52 -20.12 10.87
N SER A 26 15.83 -19.90 11.04
CA SER A 26 16.34 -18.91 11.98
C SER A 26 16.30 -17.51 11.39
N HIS A 27 16.89 -17.24 10.22
CA HIS A 27 16.85 -15.91 9.59
C HIS A 27 16.58 -16.09 8.10
N ALA A 28 16.07 -15.06 7.41
CA ALA A 28 15.93 -15.08 5.95
C ALA A 28 17.27 -14.79 5.27
N VAL A 29 17.95 -13.77 5.76
CA VAL A 29 19.31 -13.39 5.34
C VAL A 29 20.14 -13.16 6.59
N GLN A 30 21.20 -13.94 6.75
CA GLN A 30 22.18 -13.75 7.81
C GLN A 30 23.57 -13.75 7.20
N LEU A 31 24.26 -12.61 7.29
CA LEU A 31 25.59 -12.46 6.73
C LEU A 31 26.63 -12.57 7.84
N HIS A 32 27.44 -13.62 7.77
CA HIS A 32 28.62 -13.83 8.61
C HIS A 32 29.84 -13.81 7.72
N LEU A 33 30.40 -12.62 7.50
CA LEU A 33 31.54 -12.46 6.62
C LEU A 33 32.80 -12.19 7.43
N HIS A 34 33.84 -12.97 7.15
CA HIS A 34 35.15 -12.80 7.77
C HIS A 34 36.05 -11.98 6.83
N ASN A 35 36.65 -10.90 7.33
CA ASN A 35 37.57 -10.01 6.60
C ASN A 35 36.96 -9.15 5.48
N THR A 36 35.64 -9.04 5.36
CA THR A 36 34.98 -8.03 4.51
C THR A 36 34.53 -6.85 5.37
N MET A 37 34.85 -5.63 4.95
CA MET A 37 34.49 -4.42 5.71
C MET A 37 33.13 -3.86 5.33
N MET A 38 32.62 -4.17 4.13
CA MET A 38 31.40 -3.59 3.56
C MET A 38 30.60 -4.59 2.71
N VAL A 39 29.27 -4.55 2.86
CA VAL A 39 28.30 -5.26 2.02
C VAL A 39 27.38 -4.26 1.34
N THR A 40 27.15 -4.45 0.04
CA THR A 40 26.19 -3.66 -0.73
C THR A 40 25.06 -4.55 -1.23
N MET A 41 23.81 -4.18 -0.92
CA MET A 41 22.61 -4.88 -1.38
C MET A 41 21.75 -3.91 -2.20
N LEU A 42 21.61 -4.19 -3.48
CA LEU A 42 20.88 -3.33 -4.44
C LEU A 42 19.75 -4.08 -5.12
N ASN A 43 18.56 -3.45 -5.19
CA ASN A 43 17.41 -3.95 -5.94
C ASN A 43 16.99 -5.39 -5.58
N ASN A 44 17.24 -5.84 -4.36
CA ASN A 44 16.84 -7.18 -3.91
C ASN A 44 15.38 -7.17 -3.43
N ILE A 45 14.71 -8.31 -3.55
CA ILE A 45 13.41 -8.55 -2.92
C ILE A 45 13.58 -9.53 -1.77
N ILE A 46 13.08 -9.14 -0.59
CA ILE A 46 13.06 -9.97 0.61
C ILE A 46 11.60 -10.07 1.02
N SER A 47 10.98 -11.23 0.79
CA SER A 47 9.53 -11.35 0.98
C SER A 47 9.04 -12.69 1.52
N TYR A 48 7.91 -12.67 2.22
CA TYR A 48 7.28 -13.88 2.79
C TYR A 48 8.20 -14.73 3.66
N ASN A 49 9.21 -14.12 4.27
CA ASN A 49 10.09 -14.84 5.16
C ASN A 49 9.49 -14.90 6.56
N TYR A 50 9.63 -16.04 7.23
CA TYR A 50 9.00 -16.31 8.52
C TYR A 50 10.03 -16.74 9.57
N ALA A 51 10.44 -15.78 10.41
CA ALA A 51 11.50 -15.90 11.41
C ALA A 51 11.03 -15.39 12.79
N VAL A 52 10.11 -16.08 13.45
CA VAL A 52 9.41 -15.58 14.67
C VAL A 52 10.35 -15.17 15.82
N TYR A 53 11.45 -15.90 16.00
CA TYR A 53 12.36 -15.72 17.15
C TYR A 53 13.65 -14.96 16.80
N HIS A 54 13.75 -14.44 15.59
CA HIS A 54 14.99 -13.97 14.99
C HIS A 54 14.72 -12.86 13.97
N ASP A 55 15.76 -12.11 13.59
CA ASP A 55 15.59 -11.02 12.64
C ASP A 55 15.46 -11.56 11.20
N THR A 56 14.65 -10.94 10.35
CA THR A 56 14.56 -11.41 8.95
C THR A 56 15.86 -11.13 8.20
N VAL A 57 16.47 -9.96 8.44
CA VAL A 57 17.82 -9.64 7.96
C VAL A 57 18.68 -9.23 9.13
N LYS A 58 19.84 -9.90 9.26
CA LYS A 58 20.81 -9.62 10.32
C LYS A 58 22.19 -9.34 9.73
N ILE A 59 22.72 -8.15 10.00
CA ILE A 59 23.98 -7.65 9.48
C ILE A 59 24.79 -7.07 10.63
N HIS A 60 25.78 -7.81 11.13
CA HIS A 60 26.58 -7.42 12.29
C HIS A 60 28.05 -7.28 11.90
N ASP A 61 28.76 -6.40 12.61
CA ASP A 61 30.21 -6.18 12.49
C ASP A 61 30.69 -5.80 11.08
N MET A 62 29.86 -5.09 10.29
CA MET A 62 30.24 -4.63 8.94
C MET A 62 29.53 -3.32 8.55
N SER A 63 30.10 -2.61 7.57
CA SER A 63 29.45 -1.50 6.86
C SER A 63 28.39 -2.07 5.90
N VAL A 64 27.25 -1.41 5.77
CA VAL A 64 26.17 -1.84 4.89
C VAL A 64 25.65 -0.69 4.05
N ASN A 65 25.45 -0.97 2.77
CA ASN A 65 24.69 -0.12 1.87
C ASN A 65 23.46 -0.88 1.35
N LEU A 66 22.28 -0.57 1.90
CA LEU A 66 21.00 -1.07 1.40
C LEU A 66 20.35 0.02 0.56
N THR A 67 20.22 -0.23 -0.74
CA THR A 67 19.56 0.72 -1.63
C THR A 67 18.49 0.05 -2.50
N ARG A 68 17.28 0.64 -2.53
CA ARG A 68 16.13 0.19 -3.34
C ARG A 68 15.75 -1.28 -3.13
N ASN A 69 15.97 -1.82 -1.94
CA ASN A 69 15.48 -3.15 -1.61
C ASN A 69 13.99 -3.08 -1.25
N LEU A 70 13.25 -4.11 -1.65
CA LEU A 70 11.84 -4.28 -1.32
C LEU A 70 11.69 -5.34 -0.23
N PHE A 71 11.23 -4.91 0.94
CA PHE A 71 10.89 -5.79 2.05
C PHE A 71 9.37 -5.91 2.12
N PHE A 72 8.83 -7.10 1.84
CA PHE A 72 7.39 -7.29 1.76
C PHE A 72 6.89 -8.51 2.54
N ALA A 73 5.85 -8.31 3.37
CA ALA A 73 5.15 -9.42 4.05
C ALA A 73 6.07 -10.36 4.84
N ASN A 74 7.19 -9.86 5.38
CA ASN A 74 8.06 -10.66 6.25
C ASN A 74 7.53 -10.65 7.68
N THR A 75 7.70 -11.77 8.38
CA THR A 75 7.44 -11.87 9.82
C THR A 75 8.73 -12.20 10.54
N GLY A 76 9.17 -11.34 11.45
CA GLY A 76 10.44 -11.48 12.16
C GLY A 76 10.38 -10.94 13.58
N LEU A 77 11.43 -11.17 14.37
CA LEU A 77 11.67 -10.38 15.59
C LEU A 77 11.78 -8.89 15.21
N HIS A 78 12.62 -8.61 14.22
CA HIS A 78 12.69 -7.35 13.48
C HIS A 78 12.86 -7.63 11.99
N THR A 79 12.55 -6.64 11.16
CA THR A 79 12.75 -6.76 9.70
C THR A 79 14.23 -6.64 9.34
N VAL A 80 14.91 -5.64 9.90
CA VAL A 80 16.35 -5.44 9.69
C VAL A 80 17.03 -5.08 11.00
N ASP A 81 18.06 -5.85 11.34
CA ASP A 81 18.97 -5.58 12.45
C ASP A 81 20.39 -5.33 11.91
N SER A 82 20.87 -4.08 12.03
CA SER A 82 22.16 -3.66 11.51
C SER A 82 23.08 -3.09 12.59
N HIS A 83 24.26 -3.69 12.75
CA HIS A 83 25.30 -3.27 13.68
C HIS A 83 26.64 -3.09 12.95
N GLY A 84 27.25 -1.92 13.12
CA GLY A 84 28.51 -1.57 12.46
C GLY A 84 29.76 -2.10 13.12
N TYR A 85 30.86 -2.13 12.36
CA TYR A 85 32.17 -2.49 12.87
C TYR A 85 32.75 -1.39 13.76
N SER A 86 33.01 -1.71 15.03
CA SER A 86 33.33 -0.68 16.02
C SER A 86 34.82 -0.37 16.20
N ARG A 87 35.73 -0.95 15.41
CA ARG A 87 37.18 -0.80 15.64
C ARG A 87 37.95 -0.08 14.54
N ILE A 88 37.46 -0.03 13.29
CA ILE A 88 38.33 0.32 12.14
C ILE A 88 37.64 1.18 11.05
N THR A 89 36.32 1.14 10.88
CA THR A 89 35.69 1.77 9.70
C THR A 89 34.99 3.08 10.06
N SER A 90 35.42 4.18 9.44
CA SER A 90 34.69 5.46 9.40
C SER A 90 33.56 5.46 8.35
N GLU A 91 33.20 4.27 7.84
CA GLU A 91 32.27 4.11 6.74
C GLU A 91 30.83 4.19 7.27
N VAL A 92 30.09 5.15 6.73
CA VAL A 92 28.68 5.40 7.04
C VAL A 92 27.85 4.27 6.46
N GLN A 93 26.99 3.65 7.27
CA GLN A 93 26.02 2.68 6.78
C GLN A 93 24.85 3.43 6.14
N THR A 94 24.45 3.06 4.94
CA THR A 94 23.45 3.81 4.17
C THR A 94 22.22 2.97 3.88
N PHE A 95 21.06 3.56 4.10
CA PHE A 95 19.74 3.00 3.80
C PHE A 95 19.02 4.00 2.90
N LEU A 96 19.01 3.75 1.60
CA LEU A 96 18.53 4.70 0.59
C LEU A 96 17.34 4.12 -0.17
N TYR A 97 16.22 4.84 -0.20
CA TYR A 97 15.05 4.50 -1.03
C TYR A 97 14.56 3.05 -0.88
N ASN A 98 14.70 2.45 0.31
CA ASN A 98 14.16 1.11 0.57
C ASN A 98 12.66 1.22 0.84
N ASN A 99 11.91 0.23 0.35
CA ASN A 99 10.48 0.14 0.59
C ASN A 99 10.17 -0.99 1.57
N PHE A 100 9.42 -0.69 2.61
CA PHE A 100 9.05 -1.64 3.65
C PHE A 100 7.53 -1.72 3.78
N GLU A 101 6.92 -2.72 3.17
CA GLU A 101 5.46 -2.85 3.09
C GLU A 101 4.99 -4.15 3.76
N GLU A 102 3.93 -4.05 4.59
CA GLU A 102 3.29 -5.18 5.27
C GLU A 102 4.20 -6.09 6.10
N ASN A 103 5.33 -5.59 6.61
CA ASN A 103 6.22 -6.42 7.42
C ASN A 103 5.75 -6.39 8.87
N ILE A 104 5.67 -7.56 9.49
CA ILE A 104 5.29 -7.75 10.88
C ILE A 104 6.56 -8.00 11.67
N ALA A 105 6.98 -7.01 12.45
CA ALA A 105 7.93 -7.26 13.50
C ALA A 105 7.19 -7.77 14.75
N LEU A 106 7.81 -8.65 15.51
CA LEU A 106 7.26 -9.16 16.77
C LEU A 106 7.89 -8.44 17.96
N GLY A 107 8.99 -7.72 17.73
CA GLY A 107 9.69 -6.95 18.73
C GLY A 107 10.45 -7.81 19.73
N HIS A 108 11.37 -7.19 20.45
CA HIS A 108 11.93 -7.81 21.65
C HIS A 108 10.79 -8.05 22.65
N GLY A 109 10.62 -9.28 23.11
CA GLY A 109 9.64 -9.69 24.13
C GLY A 109 9.91 -9.11 25.51
N HIS A 110 10.24 -7.83 25.61
CA HIS A 110 10.15 -7.05 26.83
C HIS A 110 8.71 -6.57 26.95
N GLN A 111 7.97 -7.16 27.90
CA GLN A 111 6.68 -6.62 28.35
C GLN A 111 6.93 -5.29 29.06
N TYR A 112 7.05 -4.19 28.32
CA TYR A 112 6.79 -2.89 28.89
C TYR A 112 5.31 -2.60 28.66
N LEU A 113 4.50 -2.92 29.67
CA LEU A 113 3.20 -2.28 29.80
C LEU A 113 3.50 -0.82 30.13
N GLU A 114 3.31 0.11 29.20
CA GLU A 114 3.25 1.52 29.57
C GLU A 114 2.04 1.72 30.49
N GLN A 115 2.26 1.54 31.79
CA GLN A 115 1.36 2.07 32.79
C GLN A 115 1.62 3.56 32.88
N TYR A 116 0.70 4.36 32.37
CA TYR A 116 0.59 5.77 32.72
C TYR A 116 0.51 5.89 34.26
N GLY A 117 1.63 6.18 34.90
CA GLY A 117 1.73 6.26 36.36
C GLY A 117 3.18 6.33 36.84
N PHE A 118 3.44 7.15 37.86
CA PHE A 118 4.76 7.31 38.46
C PHE A 118 5.15 6.02 39.20
N LEU A 119 6.17 5.31 38.71
CA LEU A 119 6.80 4.18 39.40
C LEU A 119 8.03 4.66 40.17
N PRO A 120 8.08 4.48 41.51
CA PRO A 120 9.25 4.85 42.29
C PRO A 120 10.42 3.89 42.02
N GLU A 121 11.63 4.47 41.98
CA GLU A 121 12.93 3.89 41.61
C GLU A 121 13.38 2.59 42.35
N LYS A 122 12.58 2.06 43.28
CA LYS A 122 12.98 1.00 44.22
C LYS A 122 12.18 -0.30 44.13
N GLU A 123 11.23 -0.44 43.20
CA GLU A 123 10.59 -1.76 43.01
C GLU A 123 11.50 -2.69 42.21
N HIS A 124 11.80 -3.85 42.80
CA HIS A 124 12.56 -4.90 42.14
C HIS A 124 11.70 -5.58 41.07
N ASP A 125 12.28 -5.71 39.88
CA ASP A 125 11.66 -6.24 38.67
C ASP A 125 11.17 -7.70 38.87
N GLU A 126 9.86 -7.88 39.06
CA GLU A 126 9.22 -9.20 39.22
C GLU A 126 9.41 -10.10 37.99
N PHE A 127 9.76 -9.52 36.83
CA PHE A 127 9.85 -10.24 35.56
C PHE A 127 11.14 -11.08 35.41
N LEU A 128 12.19 -10.80 36.18
CA LEU A 128 13.40 -11.65 36.22
C LEU A 128 13.13 -13.06 36.78
N ARG A 129 11.98 -13.28 37.44
CA ARG A 129 11.62 -14.57 38.06
C ARG A 129 10.64 -15.41 37.25
N ARG A 130 10.06 -14.90 36.15
CA ARG A 130 9.06 -15.67 35.39
C ARG A 130 9.72 -16.59 34.35
N PRO A 131 9.40 -17.88 34.32
CA PRO A 131 9.86 -18.76 33.25
C PRO A 131 9.25 -18.35 31.91
N ARG A 132 10.09 -18.22 30.87
CA ARG A 132 9.76 -17.77 29.50
C ARG A 132 8.54 -18.47 28.83
N ARG A 133 8.04 -19.58 29.38
CA ARG A 133 6.94 -20.38 28.83
C ARG A 133 5.53 -19.94 29.28
N GLN A 134 5.40 -18.99 30.20
CA GLN A 134 4.10 -18.54 30.76
C GLN A 134 3.70 -17.12 30.33
N VAL A 135 4.23 -16.59 29.23
CA VAL A 135 3.88 -15.25 28.76
C VAL A 135 2.71 -15.38 27.77
N GLY A 136 1.50 -15.14 28.28
CA GLY A 136 0.31 -14.95 27.44
C GLY A 136 0.40 -13.67 26.60
N PHE A 137 -0.37 -13.62 25.52
CA PHE A 137 -0.53 -12.51 24.59
C PHE A 137 -0.76 -11.17 25.31
N TYR A 138 0.29 -10.35 25.47
CA TYR A 138 0.18 -8.96 25.90
C TYR A 138 1.18 -8.11 25.12
N LEU A 139 0.64 -7.04 24.53
CA LEU A 139 1.26 -5.96 23.74
C LEU A 139 2.79 -6.05 23.58
N TYR A 140 3.24 -6.66 22.47
CA TYR A 140 4.64 -6.60 22.08
C TYR A 140 4.89 -5.25 21.41
N GLU A 141 5.97 -4.56 21.77
CA GLU A 141 6.40 -3.35 21.07
C GLU A 141 6.96 -3.76 19.71
N ILE A 142 6.15 -3.58 18.67
CA ILE A 142 6.50 -4.02 17.33
C ILE A 142 7.45 -3.01 16.70
N VAL A 143 8.72 -3.41 16.51
CA VAL A 143 9.79 -2.54 15.97
C VAL A 143 10.32 -3.09 14.65
N LYS A 144 10.25 -2.31 13.57
CA LYS A 144 10.63 -2.78 12.24
C LYS A 144 12.15 -2.83 12.01
N ILE A 145 12.88 -1.76 12.35
CA ILE A 145 14.32 -1.64 12.10
C ILE A 145 15.06 -1.34 13.40
N VAL A 146 16.14 -2.07 13.66
CA VAL A 146 17.07 -1.81 14.76
C VAL A 146 18.36 -1.21 14.22
N ALA A 147 18.64 0.02 14.62
CA ALA A 147 19.87 0.73 14.33
C ALA A 147 20.88 0.57 15.46
N GLY A 148 21.86 -0.30 15.21
CA GLY A 148 22.90 -0.70 16.17
C GLY A 148 24.10 0.25 16.27
N SER A 149 24.19 1.27 15.41
CA SER A 149 25.37 2.14 15.29
C SER A 149 24.97 3.61 15.14
N SER A 150 25.76 4.52 15.72
CA SER A 150 25.51 5.97 15.65
C SER A 150 25.94 6.64 14.33
N GLN A 151 26.40 5.87 13.33
CA GLN A 151 26.90 6.38 12.04
C GLN A 151 26.08 5.81 10.86
N GLN A 152 24.76 5.72 11.04
CA GLN A 152 23.85 5.26 9.99
C GLN A 152 23.12 6.45 9.36
N HIS A 153 22.89 6.37 8.05
CA HIS A 153 22.19 7.37 7.26
C HIS A 153 20.98 6.74 6.56
N PHE A 154 19.78 7.14 6.95
CA PHE A 154 18.51 6.77 6.35
C PHE A 154 17.99 7.96 5.54
N ARG A 155 17.79 7.79 4.23
CA ARG A 155 17.27 8.87 3.38
C ARG A 155 16.34 8.37 2.27
N GLY A 156 15.26 9.11 2.03
CA GLY A 156 14.29 8.80 0.97
C GLY A 156 13.52 7.49 1.20
N ASN A 157 13.51 6.96 2.43
CA ASN A 157 12.74 5.78 2.79
C ASN A 157 11.32 6.17 3.20
N VAL A 158 10.40 5.22 3.09
CA VAL A 158 9.00 5.38 3.50
C VAL A 158 8.70 4.49 4.70
N PHE A 159 8.39 5.13 5.82
CA PHE A 159 8.12 4.54 7.13
C PHE A 159 6.65 4.81 7.50
N ASN A 160 5.72 4.08 6.88
CA ASN A 160 4.29 4.27 7.11
C ASN A 160 3.47 2.98 7.16
N ASP A 161 4.01 1.97 7.83
CA ASP A 161 3.31 0.74 8.14
C ASP A 161 2.35 0.95 9.30
N LYS A 162 1.10 0.51 9.13
CA LYS A 162 0.07 0.60 10.17
C LYS A 162 0.17 -0.54 11.19
N LYS A 163 0.87 -1.63 10.84
CA LYS A 163 0.95 -2.85 11.66
C LYS A 163 1.98 -2.74 12.79
N ASN A 164 2.91 -1.78 12.69
CA ASN A 164 4.04 -1.64 13.61
C ASN A 164 3.86 -0.44 14.56
N SER A 165 4.31 -0.58 15.80
CA SER A 165 4.30 0.51 16.80
C SER A 165 5.39 1.53 16.53
N TYR A 166 6.60 1.03 16.20
CA TYR A 166 7.76 1.85 15.83
C TYR A 166 8.35 1.34 14.51
N GLU A 167 8.78 2.27 13.68
CA GLU A 167 9.43 1.97 12.40
C GLU A 167 10.96 1.86 12.59
N LEU A 168 11.52 2.66 13.49
CA LEU A 168 12.94 2.70 13.78
C LEU A 168 13.15 2.69 15.30
N THR A 169 14.02 1.81 15.79
CA THR A 169 14.58 1.91 17.15
C THR A 169 16.08 1.95 17.09
N THR A 170 16.69 2.55 18.10
CA THR A 170 18.13 2.53 18.27
C THR A 170 18.56 1.58 19.38
N SER A 171 19.78 1.06 19.28
CA SER A 171 20.36 0.22 20.32
C SER A 171 20.84 1.03 21.53
N LYS A 172 21.13 0.33 22.65
CA LYS A 172 21.68 0.98 23.85
C LYS A 172 23.07 1.56 23.56
N ARG A 173 23.26 2.82 23.96
CA ARG A 173 24.55 3.49 23.92
C ARG A 173 25.53 2.76 24.83
N THR A 174 26.65 2.30 24.29
CA THR A 174 27.65 1.61 25.10
C THR A 174 28.58 2.62 25.75
N GLN A 175 28.69 2.61 27.09
CA GLN A 175 29.52 3.57 27.88
C GLN A 175 31.01 3.60 27.47
N PHE A 176 31.49 2.56 26.78
CA PHE A 176 32.89 2.38 26.38
C PHE A 176 33.21 2.77 24.94
N ARG A 177 32.24 3.22 24.13
CA ARG A 177 32.38 3.24 22.67
C ARG A 177 31.97 4.59 22.10
N TYR A 178 32.59 4.93 20.98
CA TYR A 178 32.62 6.20 20.26
C TYR A 178 31.26 6.65 19.67
N ASP A 179 30.16 6.31 20.32
CA ASP A 179 28.77 6.67 20.01
C ASP A 179 28.48 8.14 20.41
N ILE A 180 29.36 9.06 20.02
CA ILE A 180 29.16 10.52 20.19
C ILE A 180 28.37 11.08 18.99
N GLY A 181 28.03 10.23 18.02
CA GLY A 181 27.22 10.59 16.87
C GLY A 181 25.72 10.44 17.09
N SER A 182 24.97 10.89 16.10
CA SER A 182 23.54 10.68 15.92
C SER A 182 23.30 9.92 14.61
N ILE A 183 22.24 9.12 14.59
CA ILE A 183 21.76 8.52 13.34
C ILE A 183 21.08 9.62 12.52
N ASP A 184 21.45 9.77 11.26
CA ASP A 184 20.83 10.74 10.36
C ASP A 184 19.65 10.07 9.65
N ALA A 185 18.44 10.47 9.98
CA ALA A 185 17.20 9.99 9.39
C ALA A 185 16.37 11.12 8.75
N ARG A 186 17.05 12.17 8.29
CA ARG A 186 16.42 13.32 7.62
C ARG A 186 15.90 12.96 6.24
N LEU A 187 14.92 13.73 5.76
CA LEU A 187 14.34 13.57 4.42
C LEU A 187 13.75 12.18 4.18
N ASN A 188 13.12 11.61 5.23
CA ASN A 188 12.27 10.42 5.12
C ASN A 188 10.81 10.81 5.32
N TYR A 189 9.91 9.99 4.80
CA TYR A 189 8.48 10.15 4.99
C TYR A 189 7.99 9.18 6.09
N TRP A 190 7.45 9.74 7.16
CA TRP A 190 7.03 8.99 8.36
C TRP A 190 5.51 8.79 8.45
N GLY A 191 4.74 9.17 7.43
CA GLY A 191 3.29 9.04 7.41
C GLY A 191 2.56 10.38 7.40
N TYR A 192 1.23 10.32 7.37
CA TYR A 192 0.36 11.49 7.31
C TYR A 192 -0.25 11.80 8.69
N PRO A 193 -0.28 13.07 9.12
CA PRO A 193 0.35 14.24 8.49
C PRO A 193 1.89 14.17 8.57
N GLY A 194 2.61 14.69 7.56
CA GLY A 194 4.08 14.65 7.50
C GLY A 194 4.74 15.66 8.45
N VAL A 195 4.50 15.52 9.75
CA VAL A 195 4.99 16.43 10.78
C VAL A 195 6.00 15.74 11.68
N GLU A 196 6.82 16.54 12.35
CA GLU A 196 7.88 16.05 13.24
C GLU A 196 7.35 15.20 14.38
N SER A 197 6.16 15.50 14.90
CA SER A 197 5.54 14.71 15.97
C SER A 197 5.15 13.30 15.52
N VAL A 198 4.79 13.12 14.24
CA VAL A 198 4.50 11.78 13.68
C VAL A 198 5.80 10.99 13.49
N ALA A 199 6.88 11.65 13.07
CA ALA A 199 8.19 11.03 13.00
C ALA A 199 8.69 10.61 14.40
N ALA A 200 8.64 11.52 15.39
CA ALA A 200 9.01 11.24 16.77
C ALA A 200 8.19 10.09 17.36
N GLY A 201 6.88 10.03 17.10
CA GLY A 201 6.03 8.92 17.58
C GLY A 201 6.35 7.56 16.96
N LYS A 202 7.10 7.50 15.85
CA LYS A 202 7.48 6.26 15.15
C LYS A 202 8.95 5.89 15.32
N ILE A 203 9.72 6.75 15.97
CA ILE A 203 11.15 6.56 16.22
C ILE A 203 11.32 6.40 17.73
N ARG A 204 11.98 5.33 18.14
CA ARG A 204 12.38 5.15 19.54
C ARG A 204 13.86 5.45 19.71
N ASP A 205 14.18 6.58 20.34
CA ASP A 205 15.55 7.10 20.43
C ASP A 205 15.91 7.69 21.82
N PHE A 206 17.04 8.40 21.86
CA PHE A 206 17.53 9.10 23.06
C PHE A 206 16.49 10.04 23.70
N SER A 207 15.59 10.63 22.90
CA SER A 207 14.58 11.58 23.38
C SER A 207 13.54 10.91 24.28
N ASP A 208 13.22 9.64 23.98
CA ASP A 208 12.34 8.83 24.82
C ASP A 208 13.11 8.23 26.01
N TYR A 209 14.31 7.70 25.73
CA TYR A 209 15.12 7.00 26.71
C TYR A 209 16.59 7.43 26.64
N PRO A 210 17.14 8.10 27.69
CA PRO A 210 18.50 8.65 27.67
C PRO A 210 19.64 7.65 27.46
N TYR A 211 19.38 6.35 27.55
CA TYR A 211 20.36 5.29 27.30
C TYR A 211 20.42 4.84 25.84
N LEU A 212 19.54 5.33 24.97
CA LEU A 212 19.48 5.02 23.55
C LEU A 212 20.33 6.00 22.71
N ILE A 213 20.60 5.66 21.44
CA ILE A 213 21.30 6.54 20.50
C ILE A 213 20.31 7.59 19.97
N LYS A 214 20.77 8.82 19.78
CA LYS A 214 19.97 9.94 19.25
C LYS A 214 19.74 9.78 17.74
N VAL A 215 18.53 10.09 17.27
CA VAL A 215 18.19 10.14 15.84
C VAL A 215 17.87 11.58 15.44
N ASP A 216 18.55 12.08 14.41
CA ASP A 216 18.25 13.36 13.78
C ASP A 216 17.32 13.12 12.59
N TYR A 217 16.03 13.40 12.75
CA TYR A 217 15.01 13.17 11.70
C TYR A 217 14.49 14.46 11.02
N GLN A 218 14.91 15.64 11.48
CA GLN A 218 14.51 16.93 10.91
C GLN A 218 15.47 17.43 9.82
N PRO A 219 14.99 17.82 8.62
CA PRO A 219 13.58 17.97 8.24
C PRO A 219 12.92 16.65 7.83
N VAL A 220 11.67 16.47 8.23
CA VAL A 220 10.79 15.39 7.75
C VAL A 220 10.17 15.79 6.41
N LEU A 221 9.79 14.81 5.59
CA LEU A 221 9.03 15.10 4.36
C LEU A 221 7.55 15.37 4.69
N GLU A 222 7.12 16.62 4.51
CA GLU A 222 5.75 17.09 4.80
C GLU A 222 4.68 16.36 4.00
N SER A 223 5.01 16.06 2.75
CA SER A 223 4.22 15.22 1.89
C SER A 223 5.12 14.19 1.27
N ASN A 224 4.50 13.06 0.96
CA ASN A 224 5.12 12.01 0.21
C ASN A 224 5.24 12.37 -1.29
N SER A 225 4.81 13.55 -1.75
CA SER A 225 4.81 13.96 -3.18
C SER A 225 6.18 14.01 -3.88
N SER A 226 7.29 14.10 -3.12
CA SER A 226 8.65 14.00 -3.68
C SER A 226 9.15 12.55 -3.77
N LEU A 227 8.48 11.61 -3.09
CA LEU A 227 8.78 10.18 -3.07
C LEU A 227 7.69 9.31 -3.73
N LEU A 228 6.46 9.83 -3.85
CA LEU A 228 5.33 9.30 -4.59
C LEU A 228 5.22 10.03 -5.90
N GLU A 229 5.04 9.27 -6.97
CA GLU A 229 4.70 9.84 -8.26
C GLU A 229 3.18 9.80 -8.44
N GLY A 230 2.53 10.96 -8.30
CA GLY A 230 1.07 11.07 -8.45
C GLY A 230 0.29 10.39 -7.33
N ASP A 231 -0.70 9.57 -7.70
CA ASP A 231 -1.60 8.86 -6.77
C ASP A 231 -1.06 7.49 -6.31
N CYS A 232 0.17 7.15 -6.67
CA CYS A 232 0.73 5.81 -6.46
C CYS A 232 1.36 5.62 -5.08
N PRO A 233 1.33 4.39 -4.52
CA PRO A 233 2.03 4.08 -3.27
C PRO A 233 3.55 4.29 -3.37
N ALA A 234 4.24 4.35 -2.25
CA ALA A 234 5.67 4.62 -2.23
C ALA A 234 6.49 3.52 -2.88
N GLY A 235 7.50 3.91 -3.67
CA GLY A 235 8.28 2.97 -4.49
C GLY A 235 7.62 2.61 -5.82
N TRP A 236 6.35 2.97 -6.02
CA TRP A 236 5.65 2.82 -7.29
C TRP A 236 5.75 4.12 -8.10
N PHE A 237 5.87 4.00 -9.41
CA PHE A 237 5.89 5.12 -10.34
C PHE A 237 4.62 5.13 -11.21
N GLN A 238 4.10 6.30 -11.52
CA GLN A 238 2.89 6.43 -12.33
C GLN A 238 3.25 6.46 -13.82
N ALA A 239 2.53 5.69 -14.64
CA ALA A 239 2.58 5.82 -16.09
C ALA A 239 1.17 5.72 -16.70
N GLY A 240 0.99 6.31 -17.88
CA GLY A 240 -0.32 6.45 -18.54
C GLY A 240 -0.86 7.87 -18.56
N LEU A 241 -1.97 8.03 -19.29
CA LEU A 241 -2.60 9.32 -19.57
C LEU A 241 -4.01 9.36 -18.98
N GLU A 242 -4.38 10.51 -18.41
CA GLU A 242 -5.73 10.83 -17.95
C GLU A 242 -6.36 9.74 -17.05
N GLU A 243 -7.39 9.05 -17.54
CA GLU A 243 -8.15 8.03 -16.81
C GLU A 243 -7.47 6.65 -16.78
N PHE A 244 -6.44 6.43 -17.60
CA PHE A 244 -5.70 5.17 -17.71
C PHE A 244 -4.34 5.24 -17.01
N LYS A 245 -4.23 6.05 -15.96
CA LYS A 245 -3.03 6.10 -15.12
C LYS A 245 -2.98 4.85 -14.25
N SER A 246 -1.84 4.19 -14.25
CA SER A 246 -1.58 3.02 -13.41
C SER A 246 -0.25 3.19 -12.70
N CYS A 247 -0.14 2.52 -11.58
CA CYS A 247 1.05 2.48 -10.75
C CYS A 247 1.86 1.27 -11.14
N PHE A 248 3.16 1.47 -11.37
CA PHE A 248 4.09 0.42 -11.74
C PHE A 248 5.18 0.31 -10.68
N LEU A 249 5.54 -0.91 -10.33
CA LEU A 249 6.66 -1.20 -9.45
C LEU A 249 7.70 -1.98 -10.26
N TYR A 250 8.90 -1.42 -10.40
CA TYR A 250 10.02 -2.14 -10.96
C TYR A 250 10.70 -2.96 -9.87
N VAL A 251 10.80 -4.27 -10.09
CA VAL A 251 11.49 -5.21 -9.20
C VAL A 251 12.71 -5.71 -9.96
N GLY A 252 13.90 -5.25 -9.55
CA GLY A 252 15.16 -5.66 -10.15
C GLY A 252 15.54 -7.12 -9.86
N ALA A 253 14.89 -7.77 -8.90
CA ALA A 253 15.18 -9.15 -8.55
C ALA A 253 14.81 -10.15 -9.65
N ALA A 254 15.72 -11.08 -9.94
CA ALA A 254 15.50 -12.09 -10.95
C ALA A 254 14.54 -13.19 -10.47
N ALA A 255 13.46 -13.40 -11.21
CA ALA A 255 12.44 -14.43 -10.93
C ALA A 255 11.96 -15.09 -12.23
N THR A 256 11.35 -16.27 -12.11
CA THR A 256 10.63 -16.89 -13.22
C THR A 256 9.33 -16.14 -13.49
N TYR A 257 8.74 -16.30 -14.68
CA TYR A 257 7.47 -15.63 -15.00
C TYR A 257 6.35 -15.99 -14.02
N THR A 258 6.26 -17.27 -13.65
CA THR A 258 5.24 -17.77 -12.71
C THR A 258 5.44 -17.18 -11.31
N ASP A 259 6.68 -17.09 -10.84
CA ASP A 259 6.97 -16.51 -9.53
C ASP A 259 6.69 -15.00 -9.56
N ALA A 260 7.06 -14.31 -10.64
CA ALA A 260 6.76 -12.89 -10.83
C ALA A 260 5.24 -12.62 -10.79
N THR A 261 4.42 -13.46 -11.43
CA THR A 261 2.96 -13.35 -11.35
C THR A 261 2.44 -13.52 -9.92
N LEU A 262 2.94 -14.52 -9.19
CA LEU A 262 2.55 -14.75 -7.80
C LEU A 262 2.97 -13.59 -6.88
N TYR A 263 4.16 -13.01 -7.08
CA TYR A 263 4.60 -11.83 -6.32
C TYR A 263 3.72 -10.62 -6.55
N CYS A 264 3.41 -10.33 -7.81
CA CYS A 264 2.54 -9.19 -8.11
C CYS A 264 1.14 -9.42 -7.52
N GLU A 265 0.54 -10.59 -7.72
CA GLU A 265 -0.79 -10.94 -7.19
C GLU A 265 -0.86 -10.75 -5.68
N ALA A 266 0.19 -11.15 -4.97
CA ALA A 266 0.22 -11.09 -3.53
C ALA A 266 0.52 -9.69 -2.96
N MET A 267 0.85 -8.70 -3.82
CA MET A 267 0.84 -7.25 -3.53
C MET A 267 -0.47 -6.55 -3.99
N ASP A 268 -1.54 -7.32 -4.25
CA ASP A 268 -2.78 -6.85 -4.90
C ASP A 268 -2.49 -6.10 -6.21
N SER A 269 -1.57 -6.65 -7.01
CA SER A 269 -1.14 -6.12 -8.30
C SER A 269 -1.03 -7.24 -9.33
N PHE A 270 -0.72 -6.94 -10.57
CA PHE A 270 -0.57 -7.96 -11.61
C PHE A 270 0.61 -7.64 -12.52
N VAL A 271 1.18 -8.64 -13.19
CA VAL A 271 2.20 -8.39 -14.21
C VAL A 271 1.56 -7.57 -15.33
N PRO A 272 2.16 -6.43 -15.75
CA PRO A 272 1.50 -5.47 -16.60
C PRO A 272 1.10 -6.07 -17.94
N TYR A 273 -0.14 -5.80 -18.33
CA TYR A 273 -0.68 -6.27 -19.59
C TYR A 273 -0.48 -5.21 -20.67
N LEU A 274 0.49 -5.44 -21.55
CA LEU A 274 0.86 -4.49 -22.59
C LEU A 274 0.53 -5.04 -23.99
N ARG A 275 -0.10 -4.19 -24.79
CA ARG A 275 -0.24 -4.39 -26.23
C ARG A 275 0.92 -3.71 -26.95
N THR A 276 1.27 -4.17 -28.13
CA THR A 276 2.38 -3.62 -28.95
C THR A 276 2.25 -2.14 -29.32
N ASP A 277 1.02 -1.61 -29.27
CA ASP A 277 0.71 -0.21 -29.61
C ASP A 277 0.36 0.62 -28.35
N ASP A 278 0.61 0.10 -27.14
CA ASP A 278 0.30 0.81 -25.90
C ASP A 278 1.26 2.00 -25.70
N ILE A 279 0.69 3.18 -25.46
CA ILE A 279 1.44 4.42 -25.21
C ILE A 279 2.29 4.29 -23.92
N ARG A 280 1.81 3.49 -22.95
CA ARG A 280 2.48 3.23 -21.67
C ARG A 280 3.79 2.46 -21.85
N GLN A 281 3.90 1.64 -22.89
CA GLN A 281 5.07 0.77 -23.15
C GLN A 281 6.38 1.55 -23.17
N LYS A 282 6.42 2.67 -23.91
CA LYS A 282 7.62 3.50 -24.01
C LYS A 282 7.93 4.24 -22.70
N GLN A 283 6.89 4.72 -22.01
CA GLN A 283 7.06 5.41 -20.73
C GLN A 283 7.62 4.47 -19.66
N ILE A 284 7.07 3.26 -19.55
CA ILE A 284 7.52 2.22 -18.63
C ILE A 284 8.96 1.82 -18.94
N ALA A 285 9.27 1.52 -20.20
CA ALA A 285 10.62 1.14 -20.63
C ALA A 285 11.66 2.23 -20.28
N GLN A 286 11.35 3.50 -20.57
CA GLN A 286 12.23 4.63 -20.22
C GLN A 286 12.47 4.76 -18.71
N ARG A 287 11.45 4.54 -17.88
CA ARG A 287 11.60 4.60 -16.41
C ARG A 287 12.45 3.47 -15.87
N ILE A 288 12.26 2.26 -16.40
CA ILE A 288 13.08 1.10 -16.04
C ILE A 288 14.54 1.32 -16.45
N ASP A 289 14.78 1.86 -17.65
CA ASP A 289 16.12 2.18 -18.13
C ASP A 289 16.81 3.18 -17.19
N GLN A 290 16.11 4.24 -16.76
CA GLN A 290 16.61 5.19 -15.77
C GLN A 290 16.97 4.52 -14.43
N PHE A 291 16.12 3.64 -13.92
CA PHE A 291 16.39 2.93 -12.67
C PHE A 291 17.56 1.94 -12.78
N SER A 292 17.70 1.27 -13.93
CA SER A 292 18.81 0.34 -14.19
C SER A 292 20.16 1.06 -14.32
N GLN A 293 20.19 2.25 -14.91
CA GLN A 293 21.44 2.99 -15.16
C GLN A 293 21.96 3.76 -13.94
N GLN A 294 21.14 3.97 -12.91
CA GLN A 294 21.47 4.84 -11.78
C GLN A 294 22.58 4.29 -10.87
N TYR A 295 22.94 3.00 -10.98
CA TYR A 295 23.92 2.32 -10.12
C TYR A 295 25.08 1.66 -10.87
N ILE A 296 25.18 1.87 -12.19
CA ILE A 296 26.40 1.49 -12.91
C ILE A 296 27.54 2.29 -12.28
N THR A 297 28.46 1.61 -11.60
CA THR A 297 29.58 2.28 -10.93
C THR A 297 30.41 3.04 -11.98
N ASP A 298 31.03 4.17 -11.61
CA ASP A 298 31.86 4.95 -12.55
C ASP A 298 32.84 4.09 -13.38
N PRO A 299 33.52 3.04 -12.85
CA PRO A 299 34.33 2.15 -13.67
C PRO A 299 33.52 1.26 -14.66
N GLU A 300 32.35 0.76 -14.29
CA GLU A 300 31.46 -0.02 -15.20
C GLU A 300 30.82 0.86 -16.28
N ARG A 301 30.70 2.17 -16.02
CA ARG A 301 30.19 3.16 -16.96
C ARG A 301 31.16 3.37 -18.14
N PHE A 302 32.45 3.16 -17.92
CA PHE A 302 33.49 3.23 -18.96
C PHE A 302 33.83 1.86 -19.57
N ASP A 303 33.36 0.77 -18.98
CA ASP A 303 33.52 -0.54 -19.59
C ASP A 303 32.52 -0.74 -20.74
N SER A 304 33.01 -1.21 -21.88
CA SER A 304 32.21 -1.37 -23.11
C SER A 304 31.10 -2.41 -22.97
N PHE A 305 31.13 -3.18 -21.86
CA PHE A 305 30.18 -4.21 -21.49
C PHE A 305 29.07 -3.70 -20.54
N GLY A 306 29.34 -2.75 -19.64
CA GLY A 306 28.33 -2.20 -18.72
C GLY A 306 27.23 -1.41 -19.42
N LEU A 307 27.59 -0.73 -20.52
CA LEU A 307 26.66 -0.04 -21.42
C LEU A 307 25.79 -0.98 -22.28
N ARG A 308 25.99 -2.30 -22.26
CA ARG A 308 25.30 -3.25 -23.17
C ARG A 308 24.21 -4.09 -22.52
N SER A 309 24.13 -4.16 -21.20
CA SER A 309 23.08 -4.93 -20.54
C SER A 309 21.76 -4.16 -20.63
N ASP A 310 20.96 -4.47 -21.64
CA ASP A 310 19.58 -4.01 -21.74
C ASP A 310 18.76 -4.69 -20.65
N ALA A 311 18.19 -3.90 -19.73
CA ALA A 311 17.31 -4.43 -18.70
C ALA A 311 16.04 -4.96 -19.38
N VAL A 312 15.85 -6.27 -19.35
CA VAL A 312 14.66 -6.94 -19.88
C VAL A 312 13.77 -7.36 -18.73
N VAL A 313 12.48 -7.01 -18.82
CA VAL A 313 11.53 -7.26 -17.75
C VAL A 313 10.37 -8.14 -18.19
N TRP A 314 9.86 -8.96 -17.29
CA TRP A 314 8.64 -9.73 -17.53
C TRP A 314 7.41 -8.83 -17.69
N ILE A 315 6.62 -9.10 -18.73
CA ILE A 315 5.32 -8.46 -18.99
C ILE A 315 4.31 -9.51 -19.48
N SER A 316 3.04 -9.15 -19.61
CA SER A 316 2.01 -10.00 -20.22
C SER A 316 1.48 -9.39 -21.52
N SER A 317 1.16 -10.20 -22.53
CA SER A 317 0.64 -9.71 -23.82
C SER A 317 -0.29 -10.71 -24.53
N VAL A 318 -1.28 -10.20 -25.28
CA VAL A 318 -2.24 -11.00 -26.07
C VAL A 318 -1.55 -11.80 -27.19
N SER A 319 -0.51 -11.21 -27.79
CA SER A 319 0.05 -11.67 -29.08
C SER A 319 0.97 -12.88 -28.96
N ILE A 320 1.16 -13.41 -27.75
CA ILE A 320 2.18 -14.40 -27.43
C ILE A 320 1.51 -15.73 -27.09
N PRO A 321 1.95 -16.85 -27.67
CA PRO A 321 1.36 -18.16 -27.43
C PRO A 321 1.58 -18.59 -25.97
N SER A 322 0.67 -19.41 -25.43
CA SER A 322 0.69 -19.88 -24.03
C SER A 322 1.94 -20.68 -23.62
N THR A 323 2.77 -21.10 -24.59
CA THR A 323 4.02 -21.81 -24.34
C THR A 323 5.23 -20.89 -24.13
N GLN A 324 5.09 -19.59 -24.39
CA GLN A 324 6.16 -18.60 -24.27
C GLN A 324 5.68 -17.42 -23.42
N CYS A 325 6.63 -16.78 -22.73
CA CYS A 325 6.35 -15.62 -21.90
C CYS A 325 6.89 -14.35 -22.55
N ALA A 326 6.25 -13.22 -22.27
CA ALA A 326 6.53 -11.96 -22.90
C ALA A 326 7.53 -11.14 -22.08
N TRP A 327 8.46 -10.47 -22.75
CA TRP A 327 9.41 -9.57 -22.09
C TRP A 327 9.46 -8.22 -22.80
N LEU A 328 9.81 -7.18 -22.04
CA LEU A 328 9.96 -5.81 -22.51
C LEU A 328 11.42 -5.37 -22.35
N SER A 329 12.03 -4.88 -23.43
CA SER A 329 13.32 -4.18 -23.42
C SER A 329 13.15 -2.79 -22.82
N ALA A 330 13.90 -2.46 -21.75
CA ALA A 330 13.90 -1.12 -21.17
C ALA A 330 14.49 -0.09 -22.15
N ARG A 331 15.54 -0.44 -22.89
CA ARG A 331 16.21 0.50 -23.80
C ARG A 331 15.44 0.77 -25.09
N THR A 332 14.94 -0.28 -25.73
CA THR A 332 14.28 -0.17 -27.03
C THR A 332 12.76 -0.08 -26.92
N GLY A 333 12.21 -0.42 -25.76
CA GLY A 333 10.77 -0.56 -25.56
C GLY A 333 10.17 -1.69 -26.37
N ARG A 334 10.95 -2.62 -26.94
CA ARG A 334 10.43 -3.72 -27.77
C ARG A 334 9.90 -4.84 -26.90
N ILE A 335 8.80 -5.46 -27.36
CA ILE A 335 8.23 -6.66 -26.77
C ILE A 335 8.73 -7.87 -27.55
N GLY A 336 9.20 -8.89 -26.84
CA GLY A 336 9.62 -10.16 -27.42
C GLY A 336 9.08 -11.36 -26.65
N THR A 337 9.48 -12.55 -27.07
CA THR A 337 9.13 -13.80 -26.41
C THR A 337 10.35 -14.51 -25.87
N GLN A 338 10.19 -15.22 -24.77
CA GLN A 338 11.24 -16.02 -24.14
C GLN A 338 10.65 -17.20 -23.36
N ASN A 339 11.53 -18.13 -22.96
CA ASN A 339 11.16 -19.23 -22.08
C ASN A 339 10.80 -18.71 -20.68
N CYS A 340 9.62 -19.07 -20.20
CA CYS A 340 9.06 -18.65 -18.90
C CYS A 340 9.92 -19.04 -17.68
N ASN A 341 10.76 -20.07 -17.82
CA ASN A 341 11.64 -20.55 -16.75
C ASN A 341 12.94 -19.75 -16.61
N ASN A 342 13.19 -18.77 -17.50
CA ASN A 342 14.35 -17.92 -17.36
C ASN A 342 14.18 -16.98 -16.16
N LEU A 343 15.29 -16.64 -15.51
CA LEU A 343 15.31 -15.71 -14.40
C LEU A 343 15.54 -14.30 -14.95
N MET A 344 14.56 -13.42 -14.76
CA MET A 344 14.65 -12.02 -15.18
C MET A 344 13.94 -11.10 -14.18
N PRO A 345 14.33 -9.82 -14.15
CA PRO A 345 13.57 -8.78 -13.45
C PRO A 345 12.12 -8.70 -13.96
N PHE A 346 11.24 -8.09 -13.15
CA PHE A 346 9.84 -7.97 -13.50
C PHE A 346 9.23 -6.65 -13.04
N VAL A 347 8.05 -6.36 -13.56
CA VAL A 347 7.27 -5.18 -13.19
C VAL A 347 5.91 -5.64 -12.71
N CYS A 348 5.37 -4.95 -11.71
CA CYS A 348 3.99 -5.11 -11.28
C CYS A 348 3.18 -3.86 -11.59
N GLU A 349 1.89 -4.01 -11.87
CA GLU A 349 0.91 -2.97 -12.20
C GLU A 349 -0.25 -3.01 -11.20
N LYS A 350 -0.64 -1.83 -10.71
CA LYS A 350 -1.79 -1.63 -9.83
C LYS A 350 -2.55 -0.36 -10.22
N GLY A 351 -3.86 -0.32 -10.03
CA GLY A 351 -4.66 0.89 -10.26
C GLY A 351 -4.34 2.00 -9.26
N THR A 352 -4.44 3.27 -9.67
CA THR A 352 -4.20 4.46 -8.84
C THR A 352 -5.28 4.70 -7.79
N GLN A 353 -6.51 4.24 -8.04
CA GLN A 353 -7.61 4.27 -7.08
C GLN A 353 -8.42 2.98 -7.19
N PRO A 354 -8.96 2.44 -6.08
CA PRO A 354 -10.02 1.46 -6.19
C PRO A 354 -11.16 2.10 -6.97
N TYR A 355 -11.66 1.42 -8.00
CA TYR A 355 -12.78 1.89 -8.82
C TYR A 355 -13.96 2.22 -7.89
N PHE A 356 -14.21 3.51 -7.66
CA PHE A 356 -15.41 3.96 -7.01
C PHE A 356 -16.48 4.10 -8.08
N GLU A 357 -17.54 3.29 -7.98
CA GLU A 357 -18.68 3.40 -8.89
C GLU A 357 -19.15 4.86 -8.97
N PRO A 358 -19.31 5.42 -10.19
CA PRO A 358 -19.78 6.79 -10.35
C PRO A 358 -21.09 6.96 -9.60
N VAL A 359 -21.30 8.12 -8.97
CA VAL A 359 -22.41 8.36 -8.04
C VAL A 359 -23.77 7.95 -8.61
N LEU A 360 -23.97 8.13 -9.93
CA LEU A 360 -25.19 7.73 -10.65
C LEU A 360 -25.45 6.22 -10.73
N TRP A 361 -24.43 5.38 -10.58
CA TRP A 361 -24.50 3.92 -10.72
C TRP A 361 -24.63 3.19 -9.40
N ARG A 362 -24.51 3.89 -8.26
CA ARG A 362 -24.76 3.30 -6.95
C ARG A 362 -26.18 2.73 -6.92
N ALA A 363 -26.31 1.46 -6.57
CA ALA A 363 -27.59 0.74 -6.55
C ALA A 363 -28.68 1.51 -5.79
N GLY A 364 -28.33 2.22 -4.71
CA GLY A 364 -29.26 3.06 -3.95
C GLY A 364 -29.86 4.23 -4.75
N ILE A 365 -29.09 4.87 -5.62
CA ILE A 365 -29.53 6.01 -6.44
C ILE A 365 -30.40 5.53 -7.61
N VAL A 366 -30.03 4.42 -8.26
CA VAL A 366 -30.83 3.82 -9.34
C VAL A 366 -32.21 3.42 -8.81
N VAL A 367 -32.27 2.77 -7.65
CA VAL A 367 -33.55 2.38 -7.00
C VAL A 367 -34.39 3.61 -6.65
N ALA A 368 -33.78 4.68 -6.13
CA ALA A 368 -34.50 5.91 -5.81
C ALA A 368 -35.14 6.57 -7.05
N VAL A 369 -34.42 6.62 -8.17
CA VAL A 369 -34.95 7.19 -9.44
C VAL A 369 -36.12 6.36 -9.98
N VAL A 370 -36.03 5.02 -9.92
CA VAL A 370 -37.13 4.12 -10.33
C VAL A 370 -38.35 4.31 -9.43
N ILE A 371 -38.19 4.45 -8.11
CA ILE A 371 -39.30 4.69 -7.19
C ILE A 371 -39.96 6.06 -7.46
N ILE A 372 -39.17 7.11 -7.66
CA ILE A 372 -39.69 8.46 -7.94
C ILE A 372 -40.47 8.48 -9.26
N SER A 373 -39.95 7.84 -10.30
CA SER A 373 -40.66 7.74 -11.58
C SER A 373 -41.98 6.96 -11.47
N LEU A 374 -42.01 5.85 -10.74
CA LEU A 374 -43.23 5.09 -10.45
C LEU A 374 -44.27 5.93 -9.67
N LEU A 375 -43.82 6.68 -8.66
CA LEU A 375 -44.69 7.57 -7.89
C LEU A 375 -45.29 8.68 -8.76
N LEU A 376 -44.50 9.27 -9.66
CA LEU A 376 -44.98 10.29 -10.60
C LEU A 376 -46.03 9.73 -11.57
N VAL A 377 -45.83 8.51 -12.08
CA VAL A 377 -46.81 7.84 -12.94
C VAL A 377 -48.12 7.57 -12.18
N ILE A 378 -48.04 7.08 -10.94
CA ILE A 378 -49.23 6.83 -10.11
C ILE A 378 -49.97 8.14 -9.81
N LEU A 379 -49.25 9.22 -9.46
CA LEU A 379 -49.84 10.54 -9.24
C LEU A 379 -50.55 11.06 -10.50
N PHE A 380 -49.94 10.88 -11.67
CA PHE A 380 -50.54 11.27 -12.95
C PHE A 380 -51.81 10.47 -13.25
N LEU A 381 -51.81 9.16 -13.03
CA LEU A 381 -53.00 8.32 -13.21
C LEU A 381 -54.11 8.69 -12.24
N LEU A 382 -53.78 9.01 -10.97
CA LEU A 382 -54.76 9.48 -9.99
C LEU A 382 -55.34 10.84 -10.39
N ALA A 383 -54.53 11.76 -10.92
CA ALA A 383 -55.01 13.04 -11.43
C ALA A 383 -55.95 12.87 -12.63
N LEU A 384 -55.64 11.97 -13.57
CA LEU A 384 -56.52 11.64 -14.69
C LEU A 384 -57.85 11.02 -14.21
N CYS A 385 -57.78 10.05 -13.29
CA CYS A 385 -58.96 9.44 -12.68
C CYS A 385 -59.81 10.48 -11.94
N TRP A 386 -59.18 11.44 -11.27
CA TRP A 386 -59.86 12.55 -10.61
C TRP A 386 -60.55 13.47 -11.63
N CYS A 387 -59.88 13.85 -12.71
CA CYS A 387 -60.46 14.67 -13.77
C CYS A 387 -61.69 14.00 -14.40
N VAL A 388 -61.60 12.71 -14.72
CA VAL A 388 -62.72 11.94 -15.27
C VAL A 388 -63.88 11.85 -14.26
N LYS A 389 -63.59 11.53 -13.00
CA LYS A 389 -64.61 11.45 -11.94
C LYS A 389 -65.25 12.81 -11.66
N SER A 390 -64.48 13.88 -11.70
CA SER A 390 -64.96 15.26 -11.51
C SER A 390 -65.92 15.65 -12.64
N ARG A 391 -65.54 15.36 -13.89
CA ARG A 391 -66.38 15.63 -15.06
C ARG A 391 -67.71 14.85 -14.99
N ARG A 392 -67.66 13.58 -14.60
CA ARG A 392 -68.87 12.76 -14.44
C ARG A 392 -69.79 13.29 -13.35
N ARG A 393 -69.23 13.74 -12.20
CA ARG A 393 -70.02 14.41 -11.15
C ARG A 393 -70.67 15.71 -11.62
N THR A 394 -70.02 16.47 -12.49
CA THR A 394 -70.62 17.70 -13.05
C THR A 394 -71.78 17.40 -14.00
N GLU A 395 -71.67 16.35 -14.81
CA GLU A 395 -72.75 15.88 -15.69
C GLU A 395 -73.95 15.39 -14.89
N ASP A 396 -73.74 14.53 -13.88
CA ASP A 396 -74.80 14.05 -12.99
C ASP A 396 -75.52 15.20 -12.26
N ASN A 397 -74.78 16.24 -11.85
CA ASN A 397 -75.36 17.44 -11.22
C ASN A 397 -76.19 18.29 -12.19
N ILE A 398 -75.83 18.35 -13.48
CA ILE A 398 -76.59 19.05 -14.51
C ILE A 398 -77.89 18.28 -14.81
N GLU A 399 -77.83 16.96 -14.94
CA GLU A 399 -79.01 16.12 -15.15
C GLU A 399 -80.01 16.24 -14.00
N ARG A 400 -79.55 16.15 -12.74
CA ARG A 400 -80.40 16.35 -11.56
C ARG A 400 -81.08 17.72 -11.57
N LYS A 401 -80.36 18.79 -11.93
CA LYS A 401 -80.92 20.14 -12.05
C LYS A 401 -81.95 20.25 -13.20
N ASN A 402 -81.77 19.50 -14.28
CA ASN A 402 -82.70 19.48 -15.41
C ASN A 402 -83.99 18.71 -15.09
N ILE A 403 -83.89 17.58 -14.38
CA ILE A 403 -85.05 16.80 -13.90
C ILE A 403 -85.89 17.66 -12.94
N ILE A 404 -85.27 18.37 -11.99
CA ILE A 404 -85.98 19.28 -11.07
C ILE A 404 -86.66 20.43 -11.83
N ARG A 405 -86.02 20.98 -12.87
CA ARG A 405 -86.65 22.03 -13.72
C ARG A 405 -87.81 21.48 -14.55
N ALA A 406 -87.72 20.25 -15.04
CA ALA A 406 -88.78 19.61 -15.81
C ALA A 406 -90.00 19.27 -14.94
N SER A 407 -89.78 18.79 -13.70
CA SER A 407 -90.87 18.52 -12.75
C SER A 407 -91.59 19.79 -12.29
N LEU A 408 -90.86 20.88 -12.05
CA LEU A 408 -91.46 22.20 -11.76
C LEU A 408 -92.31 22.73 -12.92
N LYS A 409 -91.87 22.51 -14.18
CA LYS A 409 -92.67 22.86 -15.36
C LYS A 409 -93.95 22.02 -15.42
N LEU A 410 -93.87 20.70 -15.26
CA LEU A 410 -95.04 19.81 -15.25
C LEU A 410 -96.04 20.16 -14.14
N GLN A 411 -95.58 20.49 -12.92
CA GLN A 411 -96.46 20.99 -11.87
C GLN A 411 -97.16 22.29 -12.28
N ARG A 412 -96.44 23.25 -12.87
CA ARG A 412 -97.06 24.47 -13.42
C ARG A 412 -98.13 24.14 -14.47
N TRP A 413 -97.86 23.25 -15.42
CA TRP A 413 -98.83 22.84 -16.44
C TRP A 413 -100.09 22.19 -15.86
N VAL A 414 -99.95 21.31 -14.86
CA VAL A 414 -101.09 20.71 -14.15
C VAL A 414 -101.89 21.78 -13.40
N THR A 415 -101.22 22.77 -12.82
CA THR A 415 -101.92 23.89 -12.15
C THR A 415 -102.72 24.73 -13.15
N TYR A 416 -102.22 24.91 -14.38
CA TYR A 416 -102.94 25.60 -15.46
C TYR A 416 -104.10 24.78 -16.05
N SER A 417 -103.99 23.44 -16.15
CA SER A 417 -105.05 22.61 -16.72
C SER A 417 -106.23 22.37 -15.77
N VAL A 418 -106.01 22.47 -14.45
CA VAL A 418 -107.10 22.41 -13.45
C VAL A 418 -107.90 23.72 -13.43
N GLY A 419 -107.29 24.85 -13.81
CA GLY A 419 -107.97 26.15 -13.92
C GLY A 419 -108.89 26.31 -15.14
N SER A 420 -108.77 25.46 -16.17
CA SER A 420 -109.55 25.55 -17.42
C SER A 420 -110.80 24.65 -17.48
N ASN A 421 -111.06 23.81 -16.46
CA ASN A 421 -112.22 22.92 -16.41
C ASN A 421 -113.39 23.45 -15.55
N PHE A 422 -113.43 24.74 -15.23
CA PHE A 422 -114.53 25.39 -14.53
C PHE A 422 -115.01 26.62 -15.30
N LYS A 423 -115.77 26.40 -16.38
CA LYS A 423 -116.71 27.38 -16.98
C LYS A 423 -117.50 26.70 -18.09
N LEU A 424 -118.66 26.18 -17.72
CA LEU A 424 -119.82 26.02 -18.58
C LEU A 424 -121.04 26.47 -17.79
#